data_AF-A0A8X6WVH3-F1
#
_entry.id   AF-A0A8X6WVH3-F1
#
_cell.length_a   1.000
_cell.length_b   1.000
_cell.length_c   1.000
_cell.angle_alpha   90.00
_cell.angle_beta   90.00
_cell.angle_gamma   90.00
#
_symmetry.space_group_name_H-M   'P 1'
#
loop_
_entity.id
_entity.type
_entity.pdbx_description
1 polymer ?
#
loop_
_entity_poly.entity_id
_entity_poly.type
_entity_poly.pdbx_seq_one_letter_code
_entity_poly.pdbx_strand_id
1 'polypeptide(L)'
;MDSTLKPQARTVLQEAFISIFKYFKKDWNILQKHLKFVTDIFCHLQDKKVDSLLSPSQNNSDIASLTAILCYLVKAGKRKLSALRPCIEEGKHAPLTDKEHIYAALYDCFLTGGSNEESEVHQPEKCISWLLETIGWINVLSDTKSQFQLITVSEVFIFLNDICFATVIGCSGLDCSYNWLPLQSLSHQLLLENLPIAIQKIILMEEWNKVTNKIIEWLKLLLLSPHLNENEKYFIKLSLYGLRNSSEFKKLDVWTDIVSSIY
;
A
#
# COMPACT_ATOMS: atom_id res chain seq x y z
N MET A 1 39.75 2.04 19.89
CA MET A 1 39.35 1.14 18.77
C MET A 1 39.06 2.05 17.59
N ASP A 2 40.02 2.13 16.67
CA ASP A 2 40.10 3.12 15.61
C ASP A 2 38.97 3.04 14.58
N SER A 3 38.27 4.15 14.44
CA SER A 3 37.06 4.34 13.62
C SER A 3 37.36 5.04 12.30
N THR A 4 38.27 4.49 11.48
CA THR A 4 38.50 5.02 10.12
C THR A 4 38.71 3.88 9.13
N LEU A 5 37.60 3.31 8.63
CA LEU A 5 37.63 2.65 7.33
C LEU A 5 38.17 3.67 6.31
N LYS A 6 39.30 3.35 5.66
CA LYS A 6 39.90 4.21 4.63
C LYS A 6 38.82 4.56 3.59
N PRO A 7 38.73 5.82 3.12
CA PRO A 7 37.71 6.25 2.15
C PRO A 7 37.57 5.31 0.94
N GLN A 8 38.68 4.78 0.44
CA GLN A 8 38.72 3.78 -0.63
C GLN A 8 38.04 2.45 -0.28
N ALA A 9 38.23 1.94 0.93
CA ALA A 9 37.59 0.69 1.37
C ALA A 9 36.07 0.85 1.49
N ARG A 10 35.59 2.03 1.91
CA ARG A 10 34.16 2.36 1.93
C ARG A 10 33.58 2.37 0.52
N THR A 11 34.26 2.96 -0.45
CA THR A 11 33.81 2.99 -1.85
C THR A 11 33.74 1.58 -2.46
N VAL A 12 34.75 0.73 -2.23
CA VAL A 12 34.75 -0.66 -2.74
C VAL A 12 33.59 -1.47 -2.15
N LEU A 13 33.34 -1.35 -0.84
CA LEU A 13 32.21 -2.04 -0.19
C LEU A 13 30.86 -1.55 -0.72
N GLN A 14 30.73 -0.25 -0.99
CA GLN A 14 29.53 0.32 -1.60
C GLN A 14 29.29 -0.25 -3.00
N GLU A 15 30.30 -0.29 -3.85
CA GLU A 15 30.18 -0.83 -5.21
C GLU A 15 29.88 -2.34 -5.22
N ALA A 16 30.48 -3.10 -4.30
CA ALA A 16 30.18 -4.51 -4.11
C ALA A 16 28.72 -4.72 -3.70
N PHE A 17 28.23 -3.96 -2.71
CA PHE A 17 26.83 -4.02 -2.30
C PHE A 17 25.88 -3.65 -3.42
N ILE A 18 26.15 -2.57 -4.17
CA ILE A 18 25.33 -2.15 -5.32
C ILE A 18 25.22 -3.29 -6.34
N SER A 19 26.31 -4.03 -6.56
CA SER A 19 26.35 -5.16 -7.49
C SER A 19 25.51 -6.34 -7.00
N ILE A 20 25.61 -6.68 -5.71
CA ILE A 20 24.78 -7.71 -5.05
C ILE A 20 23.30 -7.30 -5.09
N PHE A 21 23.01 -6.04 -4.78
CA PHE A 21 21.66 -5.52 -4.79
C PHE A 21 21.01 -5.60 -6.18
N LYS A 22 21.75 -5.26 -7.24
CA LYS A 22 21.28 -5.40 -8.63
C LYS A 22 20.94 -6.85 -9.00
N TYR A 23 21.56 -7.83 -8.35
CA TYR A 23 21.22 -9.24 -8.50
C TYR A 23 19.98 -9.61 -7.68
N PHE A 24 19.94 -9.23 -6.38
CA PHE A 24 18.82 -9.54 -5.50
C PHE A 24 17.50 -8.94 -5.98
N LYS A 25 17.49 -7.69 -6.45
CA LYS A 25 16.25 -7.02 -6.86
C LYS A 25 15.54 -7.69 -8.05
N LYS A 26 16.24 -8.52 -8.83
CA LYS A 26 15.66 -9.27 -9.97
C LYS A 26 14.94 -10.54 -9.55
N ASP A 27 15.21 -11.05 -8.36
CA ASP A 27 14.61 -12.27 -7.84
C ASP A 27 13.92 -11.97 -6.52
N TRP A 28 12.59 -11.88 -6.57
CA TRP A 28 11.76 -11.60 -5.41
C TRP A 28 12.03 -12.56 -4.24
N ASN A 29 12.21 -13.86 -4.51
CA ASN A 29 12.40 -14.86 -3.46
C ASN A 29 13.75 -14.68 -2.76
N ILE A 30 14.80 -14.33 -3.52
CA ILE A 30 16.11 -14.02 -2.96
C ILE A 30 16.05 -12.72 -2.16
N LEU A 31 15.44 -11.66 -2.73
CA LEU A 31 15.30 -10.40 -2.03
C LEU A 31 14.56 -10.56 -0.71
N GLN A 32 13.43 -11.28 -0.71
CA GLN A 32 12.61 -11.50 0.47
C GLN A 32 13.40 -12.11 1.63
N LYS A 33 14.27 -13.10 1.34
CA LYS A 33 15.15 -13.75 2.34
C LYS A 33 16.20 -12.79 2.92
N HIS A 34 16.60 -11.80 2.14
CA HIS A 34 17.66 -10.86 2.50
C HIS A 34 17.16 -9.44 2.73
N LEU A 35 15.84 -9.21 2.77
CA LEU A 35 15.25 -7.87 2.70
C LEU A 35 15.75 -7.00 3.84
N LYS A 36 15.70 -7.52 5.07
CA LYS A 36 16.21 -6.85 6.27
C LYS A 36 17.69 -6.47 6.15
N PHE A 37 18.53 -7.40 5.69
CA PHE A 37 19.96 -7.13 5.52
C PHE A 37 20.22 -6.05 4.46
N VAL A 38 19.53 -6.12 3.32
CA VAL A 38 19.65 -5.16 2.23
C VAL A 38 19.23 -3.77 2.70
N THR A 39 18.12 -3.68 3.42
CA THR A 39 17.56 -2.40 3.89
C THR A 39 18.39 -1.81 5.03
N ASP A 40 18.89 -2.63 5.95
CA ASP A 40 19.83 -2.19 7.00
C ASP A 40 21.08 -1.54 6.38
N ILE A 41 21.61 -2.11 5.29
CA ILE A 41 22.73 -1.49 4.57
C ILE A 41 22.29 -0.15 3.94
N PHE A 42 21.12 -0.08 3.30
CA PHE A 42 20.63 1.17 2.73
C PHE A 42 20.43 2.28 3.78
N CYS A 43 20.05 1.94 5.01
CA CYS A 43 19.96 2.90 6.12
C CYS A 43 21.31 3.58 6.44
N HIS A 44 22.43 2.89 6.19
CA HIS A 44 23.78 3.40 6.41
C HIS A 44 24.42 4.07 5.18
N LEU A 45 23.80 3.92 4.01
CA LEU A 45 24.27 4.51 2.76
C LEU A 45 23.60 5.88 2.52
N GLN A 46 24.19 6.94 3.07
CA GLN A 46 23.80 8.31 2.75
C GLN A 46 24.49 8.78 1.45
N ASP A 47 23.92 8.46 0.29
CA ASP A 47 24.47 8.87 -1.00
C ASP A 47 23.35 9.12 -2.02
N LYS A 48 23.48 10.17 -2.84
CA LYS A 48 22.62 10.45 -4.00
C LYS A 48 22.55 9.25 -4.97
N LYS A 49 23.60 8.42 -5.00
CA LYS A 49 23.60 7.15 -5.74
C LYS A 49 22.53 6.18 -5.23
N VAL A 50 22.27 6.12 -3.92
CA VAL A 50 21.22 5.26 -3.36
C VAL A 50 19.84 5.74 -3.80
N ASP A 51 19.60 7.04 -3.79
CA ASP A 51 18.33 7.59 -4.29
C ASP A 51 18.08 7.18 -5.75
N SER A 52 19.12 7.22 -6.59
CA SER A 52 19.01 6.78 -7.99
C SER A 52 18.77 5.27 -8.15
N LEU A 53 19.26 4.45 -7.22
CA LEU A 53 19.06 2.99 -7.26
C LEU A 53 17.68 2.57 -6.79
N LEU A 54 17.10 3.35 -5.87
CA LEU A 54 15.78 3.10 -5.31
C LEU A 54 14.65 3.79 -6.07
N SER A 55 14.97 4.66 -7.03
CA SER A 55 13.97 5.38 -7.83
C SER A 55 13.24 4.41 -8.76
N PRO A 56 11.93 4.22 -8.61
CA PRO A 56 11.11 3.57 -9.62
C PRO A 56 11.18 4.37 -10.93
N SER A 57 11.23 3.67 -12.07
CA SER A 57 11.28 4.29 -13.39
C SER A 57 10.31 3.57 -14.32
N GLN A 58 9.97 4.19 -15.44
CA GLN A 58 9.14 3.56 -16.47
C GLN A 58 9.71 2.22 -16.92
N ASN A 59 8.83 1.21 -17.00
CA ASN A 59 9.12 -0.17 -17.41
C ASN A 59 10.10 -0.92 -16.51
N ASN A 60 10.11 -0.63 -15.21
CA ASN A 60 10.98 -1.30 -14.26
C ASN A 60 10.45 -2.71 -13.90
N SER A 61 11.10 -3.75 -14.41
CA SER A 61 10.84 -5.15 -14.05
C SER A 61 11.01 -5.45 -12.56
N ASP A 62 11.68 -4.55 -11.84
CA ASP A 62 12.03 -4.74 -10.44
C ASP A 62 11.11 -3.92 -9.51
N ILE A 63 9.96 -3.43 -10.01
CA ILE A 63 9.07 -2.51 -9.28
C ILE A 63 8.55 -3.09 -7.95
N ALA A 64 8.19 -4.37 -7.91
CA ALA A 64 7.78 -5.05 -6.69
C ALA A 64 8.92 -5.04 -5.65
N SER A 65 10.12 -5.46 -6.07
CA SER A 65 11.33 -5.48 -5.25
C SER A 65 11.68 -4.09 -4.69
N LEU A 66 11.63 -3.05 -5.52
CA LEU A 66 11.88 -1.68 -5.10
C LEU A 66 10.83 -1.20 -4.09
N THR A 67 9.57 -1.52 -4.33
CA THR A 67 8.47 -1.20 -3.40
C THR A 67 8.72 -1.83 -2.04
N ALA A 68 9.07 -3.12 -1.98
CA ALA A 68 9.35 -3.81 -0.71
C ALA A 68 10.46 -3.15 0.10
N ILE A 69 11.53 -2.70 -0.56
CA ILE A 69 12.65 -2.01 0.08
C ILE A 69 12.23 -0.63 0.57
N LEU A 70 11.51 0.13 -0.26
CA LEU A 70 11.02 1.45 0.13
C LEU A 70 10.02 1.35 1.29
N CYS A 71 9.12 0.37 1.28
CA CYS A 71 8.23 0.05 2.39
C CYS A 71 9.03 -0.24 3.66
N TYR A 72 10.10 -1.03 3.58
CA TYR A 72 10.96 -1.28 4.73
C TYR A 72 11.60 0.00 5.27
N LEU A 73 12.12 0.85 4.38
CA LEU A 73 12.75 2.12 4.78
C LEU A 73 11.75 3.10 5.39
N VAL A 74 10.50 3.11 4.90
CA VAL A 74 9.41 3.91 5.46
C VAL A 74 9.05 3.41 6.85
N LYS A 75 8.77 2.11 7.03
CA LYS A 75 8.46 1.56 8.36
C LYS A 75 9.61 1.68 9.36
N ALA A 76 10.86 1.75 8.88
CA ALA A 76 12.04 2.00 9.69
C ALA A 76 12.27 3.50 10.02
N GLY A 77 11.40 4.41 9.57
CA GLY A 77 11.52 5.85 9.81
C GLY A 77 12.65 6.53 9.01
N LYS A 78 13.19 5.86 7.98
CA LYS A 78 14.31 6.39 7.17
C LYS A 78 13.84 7.06 5.88
N ARG A 79 12.58 6.87 5.49
CA ARG A 79 11.93 7.54 4.37
C ARG A 79 10.53 7.98 4.76
N LYS A 80 10.05 9.03 4.10
CA LYS A 80 8.66 9.49 4.20
C LYS A 80 7.73 8.60 3.40
N LEU A 81 6.46 8.52 3.79
CA LEU A 81 5.42 7.81 3.05
C LEU A 81 5.32 8.28 1.59
N SER A 82 5.55 9.57 1.32
CA SER A 82 5.55 10.13 -0.03
C SER A 82 6.57 9.49 -0.98
N ALA A 83 7.61 8.81 -0.46
CA ALA A 83 8.58 8.09 -1.28
C ALA A 83 7.98 6.86 -1.98
N LEU A 84 6.81 6.38 -1.54
CA LEU A 84 6.10 5.25 -2.14
C LEU A 84 5.20 5.66 -3.31
N ARG A 85 4.99 6.96 -3.58
CA ARG A 85 4.14 7.40 -4.69
C ARG A 85 4.61 6.89 -6.05
N PRO A 86 5.91 6.96 -6.40
CA PRO A 86 6.38 6.43 -7.68
C PRO A 86 6.18 4.91 -7.79
N CYS A 87 6.11 4.18 -6.67
CA CYS A 87 5.79 2.75 -6.67
C CYS A 87 4.37 2.46 -7.16
N ILE A 88 3.40 3.31 -6.80
CA ILE A 88 2.02 3.17 -7.26
C ILE A 88 1.91 3.63 -8.73
N GLU A 89 2.51 4.77 -9.06
CA GLU A 89 2.45 5.34 -10.41
C GLU A 89 3.01 4.39 -11.46
N GLU A 90 4.13 3.73 -11.17
CA GLU A 90 4.74 2.74 -12.06
C GLU A 90 4.13 1.34 -11.87
N GLY A 91 3.74 0.98 -10.65
CA GLY A 91 3.18 -0.34 -10.30
C GLY A 91 1.86 -0.65 -11.00
N LYS A 92 1.09 0.36 -11.41
CA LYS A 92 -0.14 0.14 -12.21
C LYS A 92 0.13 -0.56 -13.54
N HIS A 93 1.36 -0.44 -14.07
CA HIS A 93 1.82 -1.06 -15.30
C HIS A 93 2.46 -2.45 -15.12
N ALA A 94 2.59 -2.91 -13.87
CA ALA A 94 3.23 -4.18 -13.54
C ALA A 94 2.32 -5.38 -13.85
N PRO A 95 2.87 -6.60 -14.06
CA PRO A 95 2.09 -7.82 -14.14
C PRO A 95 1.33 -8.08 -12.83
N LEU A 96 0.26 -8.88 -12.88
CA LEU A 96 -0.59 -9.16 -11.72
C LEU A 96 0.22 -9.62 -10.51
N THR A 97 1.15 -10.57 -10.68
CA THR A 97 1.99 -11.08 -9.59
C THR A 97 2.79 -9.99 -8.89
N ASP A 98 3.30 -9.00 -9.62
CA ASP A 98 4.05 -7.89 -9.05
C ASP A 98 3.12 -6.91 -8.33
N LYS A 99 1.90 -6.71 -8.84
CA LYS A 99 0.87 -5.94 -8.13
C LYS A 99 0.58 -6.57 -6.76
N GLU A 100 0.44 -7.90 -6.70
CA GLU A 100 0.24 -8.63 -5.44
C GLU A 100 1.38 -8.40 -4.45
N HIS A 101 2.63 -8.48 -4.92
CA HIS A 101 3.79 -8.17 -4.10
C HIS A 101 3.82 -6.72 -3.62
N ILE A 102 3.41 -5.77 -4.46
CA ILE A 102 3.38 -4.34 -4.13
C ILE A 102 2.41 -4.07 -2.98
N TYR A 103 1.15 -4.49 -3.09
CA TYR A 103 0.18 -4.23 -2.04
C TYR A 103 0.40 -5.11 -0.80
N ALA A 104 1.01 -6.29 -0.93
CA ALA A 104 1.50 -7.07 0.22
C ALA A 104 2.59 -6.33 1.00
N ALA A 105 3.56 -5.74 0.29
CA ALA A 105 4.62 -4.94 0.92
C ALA A 105 4.07 -3.68 1.61
N LEU A 106 3.07 -3.03 1.01
CA LEU A 106 2.39 -1.89 1.62
C LEU A 106 1.60 -2.30 2.86
N TYR A 107 0.83 -3.38 2.79
CA TYR A 107 0.14 -3.95 3.94
C TYR A 107 1.09 -4.21 5.12
N ASP A 108 2.21 -4.91 4.90
CA ASP A 108 3.22 -5.14 5.95
C ASP A 108 3.83 -3.84 6.47
N CYS A 109 4.06 -2.86 5.59
CA CYS A 109 4.55 -1.54 5.98
C CYS A 109 3.59 -0.85 6.95
N PHE A 110 2.29 -0.82 6.64
CA PHE A 110 1.27 -0.20 7.50
C PHE A 110 1.04 -0.98 8.79
N LEU A 111 1.00 -2.32 8.70
CA LEU A 111 0.80 -3.19 9.86
C LEU A 111 1.93 -3.08 10.88
N THR A 112 3.18 -3.16 10.42
CA THR A 112 4.36 -3.24 11.30
C THR A 112 4.99 -1.88 11.58
N GLY A 113 4.80 -0.90 10.70
CA GLY A 113 5.33 0.45 10.85
C GLY A 113 4.66 1.24 11.96
N GLY A 114 3.44 0.86 12.38
CA GLY A 114 2.74 1.48 13.50
C GLY A 114 3.47 1.32 14.85
N SER A 115 4.38 0.36 14.96
CA SER A 115 5.16 0.11 16.19
C SER A 115 6.45 0.94 16.29
N ASN A 116 6.80 1.70 15.25
CA ASN A 116 8.03 2.50 15.22
C ASN A 116 7.71 4.00 15.25
N GLU A 117 8.02 4.67 16.35
CA GLU A 117 7.77 6.10 16.55
C GLU A 117 8.48 7.01 15.53
N GLU A 118 9.60 6.56 14.94
CA GLU A 118 10.29 7.31 13.89
C GLU A 118 9.56 7.26 12.53
N SER A 119 8.62 6.32 12.35
CA SER A 119 7.91 6.09 11.10
C SER A 119 6.73 7.05 10.93
N GLU A 120 6.56 7.62 9.74
CA GLU A 120 5.32 8.35 9.41
C GLU A 120 4.08 7.44 9.47
N VAL A 121 4.24 6.11 9.34
CA VAL A 121 3.14 5.14 9.49
C VAL A 121 2.57 5.13 10.92
N HIS A 122 3.37 5.47 11.92
CA HIS A 122 2.91 5.60 13.30
C HIS A 122 1.92 6.77 13.48
N GLN A 123 1.91 7.73 12.56
CA GLN A 123 1.06 8.93 12.62
C GLN A 123 -0.23 8.70 11.80
N PRO A 124 -1.40 8.54 12.44
CA PRO A 124 -2.65 8.28 11.73
C PRO A 124 -2.97 9.32 10.66
N GLU A 125 -2.63 10.60 10.89
CA GLU A 125 -2.90 11.70 9.97
C GLU A 125 -2.13 11.53 8.64
N LYS A 126 -0.92 10.96 8.70
CA LYS A 126 -0.11 10.68 7.51
C LYS A 126 -0.69 9.51 6.72
N CYS A 127 -1.12 8.45 7.40
CA CYS A 127 -1.78 7.31 6.79
C CYS A 127 -3.12 7.69 6.15
N ILE A 128 -3.92 8.53 6.82
CA ILE A 128 -5.16 9.08 6.29
C ILE A 128 -4.88 9.95 5.06
N SER A 129 -3.89 10.85 5.12
CA SER A 129 -3.52 11.69 3.98
C SER A 129 -3.10 10.85 2.76
N TRP A 130 -2.34 9.78 2.99
CA TRP A 130 -1.92 8.83 1.96
C TRP A 130 -3.12 8.10 1.33
N LEU A 131 -4.04 7.60 2.16
CA LEU A 131 -5.26 6.93 1.70
C LEU A 131 -6.13 7.86 0.86
N LEU A 132 -6.39 9.08 1.35
CA LEU A 132 -7.26 10.04 0.67
C LEU A 132 -6.66 10.52 -0.66
N GLU A 133 -5.34 10.67 -0.74
CA GLU A 133 -4.65 10.95 -2.00
C GLU A 133 -4.88 9.82 -3.02
N THR A 134 -4.72 8.57 -2.60
CA THR A 134 -4.93 7.39 -3.45
C THR A 134 -6.39 7.27 -3.90
N ILE A 135 -7.36 7.53 -3.00
CA ILE A 135 -8.79 7.62 -3.35
C ILE A 135 -9.04 8.74 -4.38
N GLY A 136 -8.34 9.87 -4.26
CA GLY A 136 -8.41 10.95 -5.24
C GLY A 136 -8.03 10.49 -6.65
N TRP A 137 -7.02 9.63 -6.80
CA TRP A 137 -6.63 9.06 -8.09
C TRP A 137 -7.70 8.12 -8.65
N ILE A 138 -8.37 7.35 -7.79
CA ILE A 138 -9.49 6.48 -8.18
C ILE A 138 -10.65 7.33 -8.71
N ASN A 139 -11.01 8.43 -8.04
CA ASN A 139 -12.07 9.34 -8.48
C ASN A 139 -11.77 9.91 -9.88
N VAL A 140 -10.53 10.35 -10.11
CA VAL A 140 -10.12 10.87 -11.43
C VAL A 140 -10.28 9.80 -12.51
N LEU A 141 -9.91 8.54 -12.23
CA LEU A 141 -10.09 7.44 -13.18
C LEU A 141 -11.57 7.16 -13.47
N SER A 142 -12.44 7.21 -12.45
CA SER A 142 -13.89 7.02 -12.61
C SER A 142 -14.55 8.14 -13.41
N ASP A 143 -14.03 9.37 -13.34
CA ASP A 143 -14.55 10.52 -14.08
C ASP A 143 -14.06 10.56 -15.55
N THR A 144 -12.87 10.02 -15.82
CA THR A 144 -12.31 10.00 -17.18
C THR A 144 -13.09 9.04 -18.08
N LYS A 145 -13.99 9.60 -18.91
CA LYS A 145 -14.70 8.93 -20.02
C LYS A 145 -13.78 8.34 -21.13
N SER A 146 -12.46 8.33 -20.93
CA SER A 146 -11.48 8.00 -21.98
C SER A 146 -11.24 6.50 -22.08
N GLN A 147 -11.83 5.89 -23.10
CA GLN A 147 -11.83 4.45 -23.41
C GLN A 147 -10.54 3.87 -24.00
N PHE A 148 -9.39 4.55 -23.98
CA PHE A 148 -8.21 4.03 -24.69
C PHE A 148 -6.90 4.24 -23.92
N GLN A 149 -6.52 3.23 -23.12
CA GLN A 149 -5.14 2.94 -22.74
C GLN A 149 -4.88 1.43 -22.91
N LEU A 150 -3.64 1.06 -23.20
CA LEU A 150 -3.18 -0.32 -23.44
C LEU A 150 -3.36 -1.25 -22.23
N ILE A 151 -3.58 -0.68 -21.04
CA ILE A 151 -4.01 -1.37 -19.83
C ILE A 151 -5.48 -1.04 -19.61
N THR A 152 -6.29 -2.04 -19.29
CA THR A 152 -7.72 -1.81 -19.06
C THR A 152 -7.88 -0.88 -17.86
N VAL A 153 -8.73 0.15 -17.98
CA VAL A 153 -9.07 1.05 -16.87
C VAL A 153 -9.49 0.25 -15.62
N SER A 154 -10.13 -0.90 -15.85
CA SER A 154 -10.49 -1.87 -14.82
C SER A 154 -9.29 -2.37 -14.00
N GLU A 155 -8.18 -2.75 -14.64
CA GLU A 155 -7.00 -3.26 -13.93
C GLU A 155 -6.32 -2.19 -13.08
N VAL A 156 -6.25 -0.95 -13.57
CA VAL A 156 -5.70 0.16 -12.80
C VAL A 156 -6.63 0.50 -11.63
N PHE A 157 -7.94 0.50 -11.88
CA PHE A 157 -8.95 0.72 -10.85
C PHE A 157 -8.85 -0.31 -9.73
N ILE A 158 -8.78 -1.60 -10.06
CA ILE A 158 -8.64 -2.68 -9.08
C ILE A 158 -7.33 -2.52 -8.30
N PHE A 159 -6.21 -2.30 -8.99
CA PHE A 159 -4.90 -2.12 -8.34
C PHE A 159 -4.87 -0.97 -7.33
N LEU A 160 -5.40 0.20 -7.69
CA LEU A 160 -5.45 1.34 -6.76
C LEU A 160 -6.36 1.06 -5.56
N ASN A 161 -7.47 0.33 -5.76
CA ASN A 161 -8.31 -0.10 -4.65
C ASN A 161 -7.59 -1.10 -3.75
N ASP A 162 -6.79 -2.02 -4.29
CA ASP A 162 -5.96 -2.93 -3.50
C ASP A 162 -4.94 -2.18 -2.65
N ILE A 163 -4.35 -1.09 -3.15
CA ILE A 163 -3.51 -0.19 -2.35
C ILE A 163 -4.31 0.39 -1.17
N CYS A 164 -5.53 0.88 -1.42
CA CYS A 164 -6.41 1.42 -0.38
C CYS A 164 -6.80 0.34 0.64
N PHE A 165 -7.18 -0.85 0.19
CA PHE A 165 -7.53 -1.97 1.07
C PHE A 165 -6.35 -2.38 1.94
N ALA A 166 -5.17 -2.59 1.35
CA ALA A 166 -3.95 -2.92 2.08
C ALA A 166 -3.59 -1.86 3.13
N THR A 167 -3.77 -0.58 2.79
CA THR A 167 -3.56 0.55 3.72
C THR A 167 -4.52 0.49 4.89
N VAL A 168 -5.83 0.40 4.64
CA VAL A 168 -6.87 0.35 5.68
C VAL A 168 -6.68 -0.87 6.59
N ILE A 169 -6.44 -2.03 6.00
CA ILE A 169 -6.25 -3.28 6.74
C ILE A 169 -4.99 -3.19 7.61
N GLY A 170 -3.85 -2.77 7.04
CA GLY A 170 -2.61 -2.61 7.78
C GLY A 170 -2.75 -1.62 8.94
N CYS A 171 -3.33 -0.44 8.68
CA CYS A 171 -3.55 0.58 9.72
C CYS A 171 -4.54 0.13 10.81
N SER A 172 -5.47 -0.77 10.49
CA SER A 172 -6.39 -1.34 11.48
C SER A 172 -5.71 -2.34 12.44
N GLY A 173 -4.44 -2.68 12.21
CA GLY A 173 -3.72 -3.71 12.95
C GLY A 173 -4.35 -5.09 12.77
N LEU A 174 -5.06 -5.33 11.67
CA LEU A 174 -5.65 -6.64 11.38
C LEU A 174 -4.59 -7.50 10.70
N ASP A 175 -4.21 -8.59 11.36
CA ASP A 175 -3.32 -9.58 10.74
C ASP A 175 -4.13 -10.50 9.82
N CYS A 176 -3.98 -10.31 8.51
CA CYS A 176 -4.54 -11.16 7.47
C CYS A 176 -3.67 -12.36 7.14
N SER A 177 -2.50 -12.52 7.78
CA SER A 177 -1.61 -13.65 7.58
C SER A 177 -1.93 -14.79 8.56
N TYR A 178 -2.32 -15.93 8.02
CA TYR A 178 -2.19 -17.18 8.76
C TYR A 178 -0.71 -17.62 8.67
N ASN A 179 0.10 -17.25 9.68
CA ASN A 179 1.46 -17.71 10.00
C ASN A 179 2.65 -16.82 9.56
N TRP A 180 3.33 -16.19 10.53
CA TRP A 180 4.75 -16.27 10.96
C TRP A 180 5.90 -16.48 9.91
N LEU A 181 5.65 -16.37 8.61
CA LEU A 181 6.60 -16.61 7.50
C LEU A 181 6.50 -15.47 6.45
N PRO A 182 7.55 -15.24 5.64
CA PRO A 182 7.71 -13.98 4.94
C PRO A 182 6.63 -13.78 3.86
N LEU A 183 6.12 -12.53 3.74
CA LEU A 183 5.15 -12.00 2.76
C LEU A 183 4.59 -13.08 1.80
N GLN A 184 3.61 -13.86 2.26
CA GLN A 184 2.81 -14.68 1.33
C GLN A 184 2.00 -13.75 0.43
N SER A 185 1.62 -14.23 -0.76
CA SER A 185 0.79 -13.50 -1.71
C SER A 185 -0.50 -13.03 -1.02
N LEU A 186 -0.57 -11.74 -0.68
CA LEU A 186 -1.81 -11.08 -0.36
C LEU A 186 -2.56 -11.02 -1.70
N SER A 187 -3.79 -11.53 -1.77
CA SER A 187 -4.60 -11.49 -2.99
C SER A 187 -5.69 -10.43 -2.87
N HIS A 188 -6.20 -9.95 -4.01
CA HIS A 188 -7.35 -9.05 -4.09
C HIS A 188 -8.55 -9.57 -3.27
N GLN A 189 -8.86 -10.86 -3.42
CA GLN A 189 -9.96 -11.51 -2.73
C GLN A 189 -9.76 -11.49 -1.20
N LEU A 190 -8.54 -11.77 -0.73
CA LEU A 190 -8.24 -11.76 0.70
C LEU A 190 -8.34 -10.35 1.30
N LEU A 191 -7.93 -9.32 0.55
CA LEU A 191 -8.11 -7.93 0.95
C LEU A 191 -9.60 -7.58 1.10
N LEU A 192 -10.44 -7.94 0.13
CA LEU A 192 -11.87 -7.69 0.19
C LEU A 192 -12.55 -8.41 1.35
N GLU A 193 -12.21 -9.68 1.60
CA GLU A 193 -12.77 -10.46 2.70
C GLU A 193 -12.48 -9.85 4.08
N ASN A 194 -11.31 -9.23 4.24
CA ASN A 194 -10.86 -8.63 5.50
C ASN A 194 -11.28 -7.16 5.66
N LEU A 195 -11.64 -6.49 4.56
CA LEU A 195 -12.01 -5.08 4.58
C LEU A 195 -13.14 -4.75 5.59
N PRO A 196 -14.24 -5.53 5.71
CA PRO A 196 -15.30 -5.22 6.66
C PRO A 196 -14.82 -5.16 8.12
N ILE A 197 -13.94 -6.10 8.51
CA ILE A 197 -13.38 -6.17 9.85
C ILE A 197 -12.42 -5.00 10.07
N ALA A 198 -11.55 -4.72 9.09
CA ALA A 198 -10.60 -3.61 9.16
C ALA A 198 -11.31 -2.26 9.32
N ILE A 199 -12.38 -2.02 8.55
CA ILE A 199 -13.20 -0.81 8.64
C ILE A 199 -13.83 -0.66 10.02
N GLN A 200 -14.40 -1.74 10.57
CA GLN A 200 -14.97 -1.70 11.92
C GLN A 200 -13.93 -1.37 12.99
N LYS A 201 -12.70 -1.85 12.85
CA LYS A 201 -11.61 -1.55 13.79
C LYS A 201 -11.12 -0.11 13.65
N ILE A 202 -10.88 0.33 12.41
CA ILE A 202 -10.24 1.62 12.15
C ILE A 202 -11.14 2.79 12.53
N ILE A 203 -12.47 2.65 12.38
CA ILE A 203 -13.43 3.70 12.70
C ILE A 203 -13.52 4.00 14.21
N LEU A 204 -13.07 3.08 15.05
CA LEU A 204 -13.01 3.27 16.51
C LEU A 204 -11.82 4.15 16.92
N MET A 205 -10.86 4.38 16.02
CA MET A 205 -9.73 5.25 16.25
C MET A 205 -10.14 6.71 15.97
N GLU A 206 -9.81 7.62 16.90
CA GLU A 206 -10.29 9.01 16.88
C GLU A 206 -9.97 9.73 15.56
N GLU A 207 -8.74 9.66 15.08
CA GLU A 207 -8.32 10.34 13.85
C GLU A 207 -9.02 9.78 12.61
N TRP A 208 -9.22 8.47 12.55
CA TRP A 208 -9.89 7.80 11.43
C TRP A 208 -11.40 8.05 11.42
N ASN A 209 -12.02 8.19 12.59
CA ASN A 209 -13.44 8.54 12.71
C ASN A 209 -13.75 9.91 12.06
N LYS A 210 -12.79 10.85 12.07
CA LYS A 210 -12.96 12.18 11.43
C LYS A 210 -13.14 12.09 9.91
N VAL A 211 -12.66 11.01 9.28
CA VAL A 211 -12.74 10.81 7.82
C VAL A 211 -13.77 9.77 7.39
N THR A 212 -14.64 9.32 8.30
CA THR A 212 -15.72 8.34 8.03
C THR A 212 -16.54 8.68 6.79
N ASN A 213 -16.94 9.95 6.60
CA ASN A 213 -17.71 10.37 5.43
C ASN A 213 -16.97 10.06 4.11
N LYS A 214 -15.64 10.29 4.07
CA LYS A 214 -14.82 10.04 2.88
C LYS A 214 -14.66 8.55 2.59
N ILE A 215 -14.55 7.74 3.64
CA ILE A 215 -14.55 6.28 3.52
C ILE A 215 -15.91 5.80 2.96
N ILE A 216 -17.03 6.32 3.45
CA ILE A 216 -18.37 5.99 2.94
C ILE A 216 -18.51 6.39 1.45
N GLU A 217 -18.09 7.60 1.08
CA GLU A 217 -18.11 8.09 -0.31
C GLU A 217 -17.33 7.15 -1.24
N TRP A 218 -16.13 6.74 -0.82
CA TRP A 218 -15.29 5.80 -1.59
C TRP A 218 -15.94 4.41 -1.71
N LEU A 219 -16.48 3.85 -0.62
CA LEU A 219 -17.17 2.55 -0.67
C LEU A 219 -18.44 2.61 -1.54
N LYS A 220 -19.18 3.72 -1.53
CA LYS A 220 -20.32 3.94 -2.45
C LYS A 220 -19.85 3.97 -3.91
N LEU A 221 -18.75 4.66 -4.20
CA LEU A 221 -18.16 4.67 -5.55
C LEU A 221 -17.82 3.25 -6.00
N LEU A 222 -17.26 2.41 -5.13
CA LEU A 222 -16.96 1.02 -5.45
C LEU A 222 -18.21 0.21 -5.78
N LEU A 223 -19.31 0.37 -5.04
CA LEU A 223 -20.58 -0.31 -5.36
C LEU A 223 -21.14 0.04 -6.73
N LEU A 224 -21.01 1.31 -7.12
CA LEU A 224 -21.49 1.82 -8.41
C LEU A 224 -20.55 1.48 -9.57
N SER A 225 -19.31 1.06 -9.28
CA SER A 225 -18.32 0.77 -10.30
C SER A 225 -18.71 -0.46 -11.14
N PRO A 226 -18.57 -0.39 -12.48
CA PRO A 226 -18.73 -1.54 -13.36
C PRO A 226 -17.52 -2.48 -13.31
N HIS A 227 -16.44 -2.09 -12.63
CA HIS A 227 -15.19 -2.85 -12.55
C HIS A 227 -15.18 -3.93 -11.47
N LEU A 228 -16.21 -3.96 -10.61
CA LEU A 228 -16.38 -4.97 -9.57
C LEU A 228 -17.54 -5.91 -9.92
N ASN A 229 -17.35 -7.20 -9.68
CA ASN A 229 -18.39 -8.21 -9.78
C ASN A 229 -19.28 -8.23 -8.52
N GLU A 230 -20.39 -8.98 -8.57
CA GLU A 230 -21.36 -9.01 -7.46
C GLU A 230 -20.80 -9.62 -6.16
N ASN A 231 -19.85 -10.56 -6.25
CA ASN A 231 -19.18 -11.11 -5.07
C ASN A 231 -18.25 -10.07 -4.42
N GLU A 232 -17.52 -9.29 -5.20
CA GLU A 232 -16.68 -8.22 -4.68
C GLU A 232 -17.54 -7.11 -4.05
N LYS A 233 -18.63 -6.73 -4.72
CA LYS A 233 -19.61 -5.76 -4.19
C LYS A 233 -20.25 -6.24 -2.90
N TYR A 234 -20.44 -7.54 -2.70
CA TYR A 234 -20.94 -8.09 -1.44
C TYR A 234 -20.03 -7.71 -0.26
N PHE A 235 -18.71 -7.81 -0.39
CA PHE A 235 -17.77 -7.39 0.67
C PHE A 235 -17.77 -5.87 0.90
N ILE A 236 -17.97 -5.08 -0.17
CA ILE A 236 -18.15 -3.63 -0.04
C ILE A 236 -19.43 -3.30 0.74
N LYS A 237 -20.55 -4.00 0.46
CA LYS A 237 -21.81 -3.87 1.22
C LYS A 237 -21.61 -4.21 2.70
N LEU A 238 -20.88 -5.29 3.01
CA LEU A 238 -20.54 -5.65 4.39
C LEU A 238 -19.68 -4.58 5.08
N SER A 239 -18.74 -3.99 4.36
CA SER A 239 -17.88 -2.91 4.86
C SER A 239 -18.69 -1.66 5.22
N LEU A 240 -19.62 -1.26 4.35
CA LEU A 240 -20.58 -0.20 4.63
C LEU A 240 -21.48 -0.54 5.83
N TYR A 241 -21.97 -1.78 5.92
CA TYR A 241 -22.76 -2.21 7.06
C TYR A 241 -21.97 -2.15 8.39
N GLY A 242 -20.66 -2.39 8.35
CA GLY A 242 -19.76 -2.19 9.49
C GLY A 242 -19.78 -0.75 10.03
N LEU A 243 -20.09 0.23 9.19
CA LEU A 243 -20.17 1.65 9.55
C LEU A 243 -21.54 2.06 10.12
N ARG A 244 -22.51 1.13 10.27
CA ARG A 244 -23.90 1.43 10.68
C ARG A 244 -24.05 2.21 11.98
N ASN A 245 -23.08 2.10 12.87
CA ASN A 245 -23.10 2.76 14.16
C ASN A 245 -22.54 4.19 14.14
N SER A 246 -21.84 4.58 13.07
CA SER A 246 -21.30 5.93 12.89
C SER A 246 -22.41 6.96 12.75
N SER A 247 -22.17 8.18 13.23
CA SER A 247 -23.09 9.33 13.06
C SER A 247 -23.34 9.64 11.59
N GLU A 248 -22.32 9.46 10.77
CA GLU A 248 -22.28 9.71 9.35
C GLU A 248 -23.18 8.74 8.58
N PHE A 249 -23.12 7.46 8.91
CA PHE A 249 -24.00 6.46 8.28
C PHE A 249 -25.47 6.66 8.67
N LYS A 250 -25.73 7.16 9.88
CA LYS A 250 -27.10 7.44 10.36
C LYS A 250 -27.73 8.66 9.71
N LYS A 251 -27.00 9.43 8.90
CA LYS A 251 -27.60 10.49 8.07
C LYS A 251 -28.57 9.85 7.07
N LEU A 252 -29.76 10.44 6.97
CA LEU A 252 -30.92 9.84 6.29
C LEU A 252 -30.63 9.50 4.82
N ASP A 253 -29.99 10.42 4.12
CA ASP A 253 -29.52 10.32 2.73
C ASP A 253 -28.52 9.16 2.55
N VAL A 254 -27.56 9.04 3.47
CA VAL A 254 -26.56 7.97 3.42
C VAL A 254 -27.22 6.61 3.63
N TRP A 255 -28.11 6.50 4.62
CA TRP A 255 -28.82 5.26 4.93
C TRP A 255 -29.74 4.82 3.80
N THR A 256 -30.56 5.72 3.24
CA THR A 256 -31.50 5.41 2.17
C THR A 256 -30.79 4.96 0.89
N ASP A 257 -29.71 5.65 0.49
CA ASP A 257 -28.89 5.25 -0.65
C ASP A 257 -28.30 3.85 -0.45
N ILE A 258 -27.70 3.59 0.72
CA ILE A 258 -27.03 2.32 0.99
C ILE A 258 -28.04 1.17 1.03
N VAL A 259 -29.16 1.34 1.73
CA VAL A 259 -30.22 0.32 1.79
C VAL A 259 -30.78 0.05 0.38
N SER A 260 -31.01 1.09 -0.43
CA SER A 260 -31.48 0.93 -1.82
C SER A 260 -30.45 0.28 -2.77
N SER A 261 -29.16 0.34 -2.43
CA SER A 261 -28.09 -0.32 -3.21
C SER A 261 -27.81 -1.75 -2.76
N ILE A 262 -28.27 -2.11 -1.55
CA ILE A 262 -28.11 -3.45 -0.97
C ILE A 262 -29.20 -4.39 -1.49
N TYR A 263 -30.45 -3.90 -1.59
CA TYR A 263 -31.63 -4.60 -2.09
C TYR A 263 -31.89 -4.35 -3.58
#